data_AF-A0A7S0RIG1-F1
#
_entry.id   AF-A0A7S0RIG1-F1
#
_cell.length_a   1.000
_cell.length_b   1.000
_cell.length_c   1.000
_cell.angle_alpha   90.00
_cell.angle_beta   90.00
_cell.angle_gamma   90.00
#
_symmetry.space_group_name_H-M   'P 1'
#
loop_
_entity.id
_entity.type
_entity.pdbx_description
1 polymer ?
#
loop_
_entity_poly.entity_id
_entity_poly.type
_entity_poly.pdbx_seq_one_letter_code
_entity_poly.pdbx_strand_id
1 'polypeptide(L)'
;ACSYTQLLLNQGKGKQVGRANVFVSHAWAYQFDSLLEALLQLQKEEQAARGAEPLLVWLDVFSVNQHKTAMRDFHWWSTTFKESVKTIGRTVLVLSPYEAPVPLTRAWCLFEIFSTVDTQAALEIRLPAAEAARFTAALGSGQFDFGTWVSKINLAKAQAFNPDDLRMIKDAVERSDGQAGRGGAPVPVGGGGLPQAAGRAAPRHPGRAQRPGAAAAGARDVGGGGAAVPRRRGGQARATRRDPPQHPLL
;
A
#
# COMPACT_ATOMS: atom_id res chain seq x y z
N ALA A 1 -13.31 -20.77 2.82
CA ALA A 1 -13.29 -19.34 2.49
C ALA A 1 -11.90 -18.74 2.73
N CYS A 2 -11.41 -17.90 1.81
CA CYS A 2 -10.06 -17.29 1.82
C CYS A 2 -10.15 -15.78 1.56
N SER A 3 -9.04 -15.05 1.70
CA SER A 3 -8.96 -13.65 1.23
C SER A 3 -9.08 -13.58 -0.31
N TYR A 4 -9.32 -12.37 -0.83
CA TYR A 4 -9.39 -12.14 -2.27
C TYR A 4 -8.04 -12.40 -2.96
N THR A 5 -6.94 -11.95 -2.34
CA THR A 5 -5.58 -12.22 -2.84
C THR A 5 -5.27 -13.72 -2.91
N GLN A 6 -5.69 -14.51 -1.91
CA GLN A 6 -5.54 -15.96 -1.92
C GLN A 6 -6.42 -16.62 -2.99
N LEU A 7 -7.64 -16.11 -3.23
CA LEU A 7 -8.50 -16.59 -4.32
C LEU A 7 -7.80 -16.41 -5.67
N LEU A 8 -7.23 -15.23 -5.94
CA LEU A 8 -6.49 -14.96 -7.18
C LEU A 8 -5.29 -15.90 -7.35
N LEU A 9 -4.53 -16.15 -6.29
CA LEU A 9 -3.42 -17.12 -6.32
C LEU A 9 -3.91 -18.54 -6.63
N ASN A 10 -4.98 -18.98 -5.99
CA ASN A 10 -5.57 -20.31 -6.22
C ASN A 10 -6.10 -20.48 -7.66
N GLN A 11 -6.49 -19.38 -8.31
CA GLN A 11 -6.94 -19.35 -9.72
C GLN A 11 -5.77 -19.25 -10.73
N GLY A 12 -4.52 -19.33 -10.29
CA GLY A 12 -3.36 -19.19 -11.18
C GLY A 12 -3.12 -17.75 -11.66
N LYS A 13 -3.78 -16.75 -11.06
CA LYS A 13 -3.55 -15.32 -11.35
C LYS A 13 -2.40 -14.73 -10.51
N GLY A 14 -1.42 -15.56 -10.15
CA GLY A 14 -0.28 -15.15 -9.30
C GLY A 14 0.58 -14.04 -9.89
N LYS A 15 0.49 -13.75 -11.21
CA LYS A 15 1.16 -12.58 -11.79
C LYS A 15 0.59 -11.24 -11.29
N GLN A 16 -0.63 -11.23 -10.72
CA GLN A 16 -1.31 -10.06 -10.18
C GLN A 16 -1.21 -9.96 -8.65
N VAL A 17 -0.59 -10.94 -7.99
CA VAL A 17 -0.46 -11.01 -6.53
C VAL A 17 0.98 -11.33 -6.17
N GLY A 18 1.62 -10.45 -5.42
CA GLY A 18 2.99 -10.65 -4.94
C GLY A 18 3.15 -10.11 -3.53
N ARG A 19 4.41 -10.10 -3.04
CA ARG A 19 4.76 -9.46 -1.78
C ARG A 19 4.48 -7.97 -1.87
N ALA A 20 3.77 -7.42 -0.89
CA ALA A 20 3.45 -6.00 -0.90
C ALA A 20 4.68 -5.14 -0.61
N ASN A 21 4.77 -3.99 -1.28
CA ASN A 21 5.76 -2.95 -1.03
C ASN A 21 5.15 -1.66 -0.46
N VAL A 22 3.81 -1.61 -0.31
CA VAL A 22 3.09 -0.52 0.33
C VAL A 22 1.96 -1.08 1.20
N PHE A 23 1.92 -0.71 2.48
CA PHE A 23 0.77 -0.88 3.36
C PHE A 23 -0.16 0.32 3.17
N VAL A 24 -1.44 0.09 2.93
CA VAL A 24 -2.39 1.17 2.68
C VAL A 24 -3.27 1.42 3.92
N SER A 25 -3.09 2.58 4.54
CA SER A 25 -3.94 3.07 5.62
C SER A 25 -5.00 4.02 5.06
N HIS A 26 -6.28 3.71 5.29
CA HIS A 26 -7.41 4.51 4.83
C HIS A 26 -8.63 4.33 5.73
N ALA A 27 -9.57 5.27 5.69
CA ALA A 27 -10.84 5.12 6.38
C ALA A 27 -11.83 4.35 5.51
N TRP A 28 -12.39 3.26 6.04
CA TRP A 28 -13.45 2.48 5.36
C TRP A 28 -14.72 3.28 5.06
N ALA A 29 -14.92 4.42 5.73
CA ALA A 29 -16.05 5.32 5.47
C ALA A 29 -15.90 6.10 4.15
N TYR A 30 -14.73 6.07 3.51
CA TYR A 30 -14.51 6.71 2.24
C TYR A 30 -15.29 6.05 1.11
N GLN A 31 -15.57 6.86 0.08
CA GLN A 31 -15.85 6.31 -1.23
C GLN A 31 -14.58 5.63 -1.76
N PHE A 32 -14.73 4.40 -2.24
CA PHE A 32 -13.61 3.57 -2.68
C PHE A 32 -12.86 4.18 -3.88
N ASP A 33 -13.55 4.99 -4.69
CA ASP A 33 -12.97 5.73 -5.82
C ASP A 33 -11.86 6.69 -5.40
N SER A 34 -12.02 7.39 -4.27
CA SER A 34 -11.07 8.37 -3.74
C SER A 34 -9.78 7.69 -3.29
N LEU A 35 -9.91 6.51 -2.68
CA LEU A 35 -8.77 5.65 -2.37
C LEU A 35 -8.05 5.21 -3.66
N LEU A 36 -8.80 4.70 -4.63
CA LEU A 36 -8.23 4.20 -5.87
C LEU A 36 -7.56 5.31 -6.69
N GLU A 37 -8.14 6.50 -6.74
CA GLU A 37 -7.57 7.67 -7.40
C GLU A 37 -6.17 7.98 -6.84
N ALA A 38 -6.04 8.07 -5.51
CA ALA A 38 -4.77 8.34 -4.85
C ALA A 38 -3.72 7.25 -5.13
N LEU A 39 -4.11 5.97 -5.11
CA LEU A 39 -3.21 4.85 -5.40
C LEU A 39 -2.81 4.78 -6.88
N LEU A 40 -3.72 5.08 -7.82
CA LEU A 40 -3.42 5.14 -9.25
C LEU A 40 -2.49 6.31 -9.58
N GLN A 41 -2.64 7.44 -8.89
CA GLN A 41 -1.70 8.55 -9.02
C GLN A 41 -0.30 8.15 -8.53
N LEU A 42 -0.20 7.54 -7.35
CA LEU A 42 1.06 7.00 -6.84
C LEU A 42 1.70 6.02 -7.83
N GLN A 43 0.92 5.10 -8.38
CA GLN A 43 1.41 4.13 -9.37
C GLN A 43 2.01 4.82 -10.60
N LYS A 44 1.34 5.84 -11.14
CA LYS A 44 1.82 6.59 -12.30
C LYS A 44 3.14 7.32 -12.02
N GLU A 45 3.25 7.93 -10.84
CA GLU A 45 4.46 8.63 -10.41
C GLU A 45 5.65 7.67 -10.29
N GLU A 46 5.43 6.49 -9.70
CA GLU A 46 6.48 5.48 -9.56
C GLU A 46 6.87 4.88 -10.91
N GLN A 47 5.92 4.58 -11.77
CA GLN A 47 6.19 4.05 -13.12
C GLN A 47 6.98 5.01 -14.01
N ALA A 48 6.93 6.31 -13.74
CA ALA A 48 7.74 7.30 -14.44
C ALA A 48 9.23 7.22 -14.05
N ALA A 49 9.58 6.59 -12.93
CA ALA A 49 10.96 6.38 -12.51
C ALA A 49 11.62 5.23 -13.28
N ARG A 50 12.87 5.42 -13.70
CA ARG A 50 13.62 4.39 -14.42
C ARG A 50 13.91 3.20 -13.50
N GLY A 51 13.49 2.00 -13.91
CA GLY A 51 13.69 0.77 -13.13
C GLY A 51 12.68 0.59 -12.00
N ALA A 52 11.52 1.24 -12.08
CA ALA A 52 10.47 1.10 -11.08
C ALA A 52 9.96 -0.34 -10.99
N GLU A 53 9.94 -0.86 -9.76
CA GLU A 53 9.24 -2.09 -9.42
C GLU A 53 7.71 -1.84 -9.49
N PRO A 54 6.90 -2.88 -9.76
CA PRO A 54 5.46 -2.75 -9.69
C PRO A 54 5.00 -2.31 -8.29
N LEU A 55 4.09 -1.33 -8.22
CA LEU A 55 3.39 -0.99 -6.98
C LEU A 55 2.47 -2.16 -6.59
N LEU A 56 2.79 -2.83 -5.49
CA LEU A 56 2.02 -3.94 -4.92
C LEU A 56 1.52 -3.52 -3.54
N VAL A 57 0.22 -3.27 -3.45
CA VAL A 57 -0.40 -2.76 -2.23
C VAL A 57 -0.93 -3.89 -1.36
N TRP A 58 -0.70 -3.78 -0.06
CA TRP A 58 -1.47 -4.48 0.96
C TRP A 58 -2.65 -3.59 1.35
N LEU A 59 -3.85 -4.01 0.97
CA LEU A 59 -5.09 -3.35 1.34
C LEU A 59 -5.97 -4.36 2.08
N ASP A 60 -6.34 -4.03 3.31
CA ASP A 60 -6.99 -4.94 4.26
C ASP A 60 -8.22 -5.67 3.68
N VAL A 61 -9.08 -4.98 2.94
CA VAL A 61 -10.29 -5.53 2.32
C VAL A 61 -9.97 -6.70 1.37
N PHE A 62 -8.80 -6.68 0.73
CA PHE A 62 -8.36 -7.73 -0.19
C PHE A 62 -7.41 -8.75 0.45
N SER A 63 -6.53 -8.28 1.34
CA SER A 63 -5.46 -9.09 1.94
C SER A 63 -5.94 -9.92 3.12
N VAL A 64 -6.89 -9.40 3.91
CA VAL A 64 -7.47 -10.11 5.05
C VAL A 64 -8.64 -10.98 4.60
N ASN A 65 -8.78 -12.15 5.23
CA ASN A 65 -9.91 -13.05 4.98
C ASN A 65 -11.18 -12.50 5.63
N GLN A 66 -11.94 -11.70 4.86
CA GLN A 66 -13.16 -11.03 5.30
C GLN A 66 -14.24 -12.00 5.83
N HIS A 67 -14.21 -13.28 5.45
CA HIS A 67 -15.14 -14.30 5.94
C HIS A 67 -14.85 -14.79 7.36
N LYS A 68 -13.69 -14.44 7.92
CA LYS A 68 -13.23 -14.92 9.23
C LYS A 68 -13.02 -13.80 10.25
N THR A 69 -13.33 -12.56 9.89
CA THR A 69 -13.02 -11.36 10.70
C THR A 69 -13.69 -11.37 12.07
N ALA A 70 -14.96 -11.79 12.13
CA ALA A 70 -15.71 -11.92 13.38
C ALA A 70 -15.15 -12.96 14.36
N MET A 71 -14.26 -13.85 13.91
CA MET A 71 -13.60 -14.86 14.75
C MET A 71 -12.20 -14.44 15.21
N ARG A 72 -11.72 -13.25 14.80
CA ARG A 72 -10.40 -12.75 15.17
C ARG A 72 -10.53 -11.83 16.37
N ASP A 73 -9.68 -12.05 17.36
CA ASP A 73 -9.58 -11.18 18.53
C ASP A 73 -8.68 -9.96 18.25
N PHE A 74 -8.69 -9.02 19.17
CA PHE A 74 -7.86 -7.83 19.10
C PHE A 74 -6.38 -8.15 18.93
N HIS A 75 -5.86 -9.14 19.67
CA HIS A 75 -4.45 -9.50 19.63
C HIS A 75 -4.02 -9.94 18.23
N TRP A 76 -4.84 -10.75 17.56
CA TRP A 76 -4.62 -11.15 16.18
C TRP A 76 -4.59 -9.93 15.25
N TRP A 77 -5.55 -9.01 15.37
CA TRP A 77 -5.63 -7.80 14.55
C TRP A 77 -4.44 -6.89 14.75
N SER A 78 -4.16 -6.51 16.01
CA SER A 78 -3.06 -5.60 16.35
C SER A 78 -1.71 -6.16 15.91
N THR A 79 -1.48 -7.46 16.12
CA THR A 79 -0.24 -8.13 15.72
C THR A 79 -0.14 -8.22 14.20
N THR A 80 -1.21 -8.63 13.52
CA THR A 80 -1.22 -8.74 12.06
C THR A 80 -0.92 -7.41 11.40
N PHE A 81 -1.55 -6.32 11.85
CA PHE A 81 -1.38 -5.00 11.24
C PHE A 81 0.03 -4.46 11.51
N LYS A 82 0.50 -4.53 12.76
CA LYS A 82 1.85 -4.07 13.11
C LYS A 82 2.96 -4.85 12.40
N GLU A 83 2.85 -6.18 12.31
CA GLU A 83 3.81 -7.00 11.57
C GLU A 83 3.72 -6.78 10.05
N SER A 84 2.54 -6.48 9.50
CA SER A 84 2.39 -6.10 8.09
C SER A 84 3.13 -4.81 7.80
N VAL A 85 2.88 -3.77 8.60
CA VAL A 85 3.56 -2.47 8.49
C VAL A 85 5.08 -2.64 8.59
N LYS A 86 5.56 -3.40 9.58
CA LYS A 86 6.98 -3.70 9.76
C LYS A 86 7.60 -4.44 8.58
N THR A 87 6.92 -5.48 8.08
CA THR A 87 7.44 -6.35 7.01
C THR A 87 7.47 -5.66 5.66
N ILE A 88 6.50 -4.78 5.40
CA ILE A 88 6.41 -3.99 4.17
C ILE A 88 7.35 -2.78 4.23
N GLY A 89 7.48 -2.14 5.39
CA GLY A 89 8.43 -1.04 5.63
C GLY A 89 8.02 0.32 5.06
N ARG A 90 6.82 0.41 4.45
CA ARG A 90 6.25 1.64 3.90
C ARG A 90 4.74 1.66 4.05
N THR A 91 4.22 2.74 4.60
CA THR A 91 2.79 3.01 4.78
C THR A 91 2.39 4.21 3.93
N VAL A 92 1.39 4.03 3.07
CA VAL A 92 0.70 5.12 2.38
C VAL A 92 -0.62 5.41 3.10
N LEU A 93 -0.71 6.60 3.68
CA LEU A 93 -1.90 7.10 4.36
C LEU A 93 -2.70 8.00 3.42
N VAL A 94 -3.91 7.61 3.07
CA VAL A 94 -4.78 8.41 2.19
C VAL A 94 -5.70 9.32 3.01
N LEU A 95 -5.50 10.63 2.92
CA LEU A 95 -6.26 11.63 3.65
C LEU A 95 -7.31 12.32 2.76
N SER A 96 -8.49 12.57 3.33
CA SER A 96 -9.63 13.24 2.70
C SER A 96 -10.74 13.48 3.75
N PRO A 97 -11.39 14.65 3.79
CA PRO A 97 -10.85 15.92 3.25
C PRO A 97 -9.56 16.32 3.98
N TYR A 98 -8.69 17.13 3.39
CA TYR A 98 -7.39 17.45 4.00
C TYR A 98 -7.51 18.27 5.30
N GLU A 99 -8.55 19.10 5.44
CA GLU A 99 -8.75 19.98 6.60
C GLU A 99 -9.15 19.21 7.88
N ALA A 100 -9.90 18.12 7.71
CA ALA A 100 -10.38 17.25 8.78
C ALA A 100 -10.40 15.78 8.32
N PRO A 101 -9.23 15.15 8.13
CA PRO A 101 -9.17 13.85 7.49
C PRO A 101 -9.80 12.76 8.34
N VAL A 102 -10.69 11.97 7.74
CA VAL A 102 -11.41 10.92 8.46
C VAL A 102 -10.46 9.89 9.11
N PRO A 103 -9.38 9.40 8.47
CA PRO A 103 -8.44 8.44 9.07
C PRO A 103 -7.86 8.92 10.40
N LEU A 104 -7.64 10.23 10.55
CA LEU A 104 -7.10 10.79 11.80
C LEU A 104 -8.13 10.82 12.95
N THR A 105 -9.38 10.46 12.66
CA THR A 105 -10.43 10.26 13.65
C THR A 105 -10.74 8.78 13.89
N ARG A 106 -10.07 7.84 13.23
CA ARG A 106 -10.32 6.39 13.33
C ARG A 106 -9.24 5.70 14.15
N ALA A 107 -9.65 4.95 15.17
CA ALA A 107 -8.70 4.34 16.12
C ALA A 107 -7.71 3.38 15.42
N TRP A 108 -8.19 2.55 14.50
CA TRP A 108 -7.34 1.63 13.74
C TRP A 108 -6.37 2.35 12.80
N CYS A 109 -6.78 3.41 12.10
CA CYS A 109 -5.85 4.20 11.28
C CYS A 109 -4.78 4.90 12.14
N LEU A 110 -5.15 5.43 13.30
CA LEU A 110 -4.17 5.98 14.24
C LEU A 110 -3.22 4.90 14.78
N PHE A 111 -3.71 3.69 15.02
CA PHE A 111 -2.87 2.55 15.38
C PHE A 111 -1.90 2.13 14.27
N GLU A 112 -2.30 2.22 13.00
CA GLU A 112 -1.44 1.95 11.84
C GLU A 112 -0.35 3.03 11.68
N ILE A 113 -0.69 4.31 11.89
CA ILE A 113 0.29 5.41 11.93
C ILE A 113 1.28 5.18 13.08
N PHE A 114 0.76 4.90 14.28
CA PHE A 114 1.58 4.54 15.43
C PHE A 114 2.50 3.36 15.12
N SER A 115 1.97 2.28 14.55
CA SER A 115 2.75 1.10 14.17
C SER A 115 3.85 1.45 13.18
N THR A 116 3.57 2.34 12.22
CA THR A 116 4.54 2.82 11.23
C THR A 116 5.72 3.52 11.92
N VAL A 117 5.43 4.39 12.89
CA VAL A 117 6.46 5.09 13.67
C VAL A 117 7.23 4.13 14.57
N ASP A 118 6.53 3.29 15.33
CA ASP A 118 7.12 2.33 16.27
C ASP A 118 8.03 1.30 15.56
N THR A 119 7.68 0.90 14.34
CA THR A 119 8.50 -0.01 13.53
C THR A 119 9.50 0.69 12.63
N GLN A 120 9.63 2.02 12.72
CA GLN A 120 10.51 2.85 11.88
C GLN A 120 10.28 2.67 10.36
N ALA A 121 9.04 2.37 9.96
CA ALA A 121 8.65 2.29 8.56
C ALA A 121 8.45 3.70 7.98
N ALA A 122 8.56 3.82 6.66
CA ALA A 122 8.32 5.10 5.98
C ALA A 122 6.82 5.43 5.98
N LEU A 123 6.45 6.66 6.38
CA LEU A 123 5.08 7.17 6.26
C LEU A 123 4.98 8.17 5.10
N GLU A 124 4.07 7.92 4.18
CA GLU A 124 3.80 8.77 3.03
C GLU A 124 2.32 9.15 3.01
N ILE A 125 2.03 10.45 2.88
CA ILE A 125 0.66 10.95 2.83
C ILE A 125 0.26 11.15 1.38
N ARG A 126 -0.92 10.63 1.03
CA ARG A 126 -1.55 10.84 -0.28
C ARG A 126 -2.92 11.49 -0.12
N LEU A 127 -3.25 12.35 -1.07
CA LEU A 127 -4.53 13.07 -1.16
C LEU A 127 -5.10 12.77 -2.56
N PRO A 128 -6.42 12.56 -2.72
CA PRO A 128 -7.06 12.62 -4.03
C PRO A 128 -6.74 13.94 -4.75
N ALA A 129 -6.75 13.97 -6.08
CA ALA A 129 -6.15 15.08 -6.83
C ALA A 129 -6.80 16.43 -6.52
N ALA A 130 -8.13 16.45 -6.36
CA ALA A 130 -8.86 17.66 -5.98
C ALA A 130 -8.48 18.16 -4.57
N GLU A 131 -8.32 17.25 -3.61
CA GLU A 131 -7.89 17.57 -2.24
C GLU A 131 -6.44 18.04 -2.21
N ALA A 132 -5.56 17.43 -3.01
CA ALA A 132 -4.16 17.86 -3.16
C ALA A 132 -4.05 19.29 -3.70
N ALA A 133 -4.86 19.64 -4.71
CA ALA A 133 -4.89 20.98 -5.28
C ALA A 133 -5.39 22.02 -4.27
N ARG A 134 -6.49 21.72 -3.55
CA ARG A 134 -7.02 22.59 -2.48
C ARG A 134 -6.03 22.76 -1.34
N PHE A 135 -5.39 21.67 -0.91
CA PHE A 135 -4.37 21.72 0.14
C PHE A 135 -3.19 22.58 -0.27
N THR A 136 -2.68 22.41 -1.49
CA THR A 136 -1.58 23.22 -2.03
C THR A 136 -1.93 24.71 -2.07
N ALA A 137 -3.15 25.05 -2.48
CA ALA A 137 -3.63 26.43 -2.47
C ALA A 137 -3.75 27.00 -1.04
N ALA A 138 -4.24 26.21 -0.08
CA ALA A 138 -4.35 26.62 1.31
C ALA A 138 -2.97 26.84 1.96
N LEU A 139 -1.98 26.01 1.62
CA LEU A 139 -0.59 26.19 2.03
C LEU A 139 0.01 27.48 1.44
N GLY A 140 -0.14 27.67 0.13
CA GLY A 140 0.43 28.83 -0.57
C GLY A 140 -0.19 30.17 -0.16
N SER A 141 -1.43 30.15 0.34
CA SER A 141 -2.15 31.34 0.84
C SER A 141 -2.02 31.56 2.36
N GLY A 142 -1.37 30.65 3.09
CA GLY A 142 -1.27 30.71 4.56
C GLY A 142 -2.59 30.43 5.30
N GLN A 143 -3.59 29.86 4.62
CA GLN A 143 -4.88 29.51 5.20
C GLN A 143 -4.86 28.19 5.97
N PHE A 144 -3.79 27.40 5.82
CA PHE A 144 -3.63 26.15 6.54
C PHE A 144 -2.73 26.30 7.77
N ASP A 145 -3.31 26.11 8.96
CA ASP A 145 -2.57 26.08 10.22
C ASP A 145 -2.27 24.63 10.63
N PHE A 146 -1.00 24.24 10.46
CA PHE A 146 -0.51 22.92 10.88
C PHE A 146 -0.60 22.68 12.38
N GLY A 147 -0.36 23.70 13.22
CA GLY A 147 -0.40 23.54 14.67
C GLY A 147 -1.80 23.19 15.14
N THR A 148 -2.79 23.94 14.65
CA THR A 148 -4.21 23.67 14.90
C THR A 148 -4.67 22.35 14.29
N TRP A 149 -4.13 21.94 13.13
CA TRP A 149 -4.47 20.67 12.50
C TRP A 149 -3.95 19.48 13.31
N VAL A 150 -2.67 19.50 13.70
CA VAL A 150 -2.06 18.42 14.51
C VAL A 150 -2.71 18.34 15.89
N SER A 151 -3.07 19.48 16.51
CA SER A 151 -3.69 19.48 17.85
C SER A 151 -5.07 18.80 17.89
N LYS A 152 -5.72 18.61 16.73
CA LYS A 152 -6.99 17.88 16.63
C LYS A 152 -6.82 16.36 16.62
N ILE A 153 -5.61 15.85 16.35
CA ILE A 153 -5.33 14.41 16.34
C ILE A 153 -5.30 13.92 17.78
N ASN A 154 -6.27 13.08 18.14
CA ASN A 154 -6.43 12.62 19.51
C ASN A 154 -6.97 11.18 19.54
N LEU A 155 -6.08 10.23 19.86
CA LEU A 155 -6.44 8.82 19.97
C LEU A 155 -7.55 8.58 21.00
N ALA A 156 -7.56 9.30 22.12
CA ALA A 156 -8.58 9.12 23.16
C ALA A 156 -10.00 9.54 22.70
N LYS A 157 -10.11 10.33 21.62
CA LYS A 157 -11.38 10.76 21.02
C LYS A 157 -11.67 10.07 19.69
N ALA A 158 -10.85 9.11 19.28
CA ALA A 158 -11.00 8.41 18.02
C ALA A 158 -12.20 7.46 18.03
N GLN A 159 -12.69 7.13 16.85
CA GLN A 159 -13.85 6.27 16.63
C GLN A 159 -13.41 4.86 16.24
N ALA A 160 -14.01 3.87 16.88
CA ALA A 160 -13.93 2.47 16.51
C ALA A 160 -15.34 1.90 16.39
N PHE A 161 -15.54 0.96 15.47
CA PHE A 161 -16.83 0.28 15.34
C PHE A 161 -17.12 -0.58 16.58
N ASN A 162 -16.10 -1.31 17.02
CA ASN A 162 -16.12 -2.00 18.31
C ASN A 162 -15.52 -1.06 19.39
N PRO A 163 -16.26 -0.67 20.43
CA PRO A 163 -15.74 0.20 21.49
C PRO A 163 -14.59 -0.43 22.27
N ASP A 164 -14.52 -1.77 22.37
CA ASP A 164 -13.39 -2.45 23.02
C ASP A 164 -12.08 -2.24 22.25
N ASP A 165 -12.12 -2.13 20.92
CA ASP A 165 -10.92 -1.88 20.10
C ASP A 165 -10.27 -0.55 20.52
N LEU A 166 -11.05 0.51 20.74
CA LEU A 166 -10.50 1.80 21.15
C LEU A 166 -9.73 1.69 22.47
N ARG A 167 -10.32 1.01 23.47
CA ARG A 167 -9.65 0.78 24.76
C ARG A 167 -8.35 0.00 24.54
N MET A 168 -8.41 -1.11 23.83
CA MET A 168 -7.26 -2.00 23.65
C MET A 168 -6.14 -1.37 22.80
N ILE A 169 -6.48 -0.54 21.81
CA ILE A 169 -5.52 0.25 21.02
C ILE A 169 -4.81 1.26 21.93
N LYS A 170 -5.54 2.00 22.77
CA LYS A 170 -4.93 2.95 23.71
C LYS A 170 -3.94 2.24 24.62
N ASP A 171 -4.34 1.13 25.23
CA ASP A 171 -3.45 0.36 26.09
C ASP A 171 -2.22 -0.17 25.33
N ALA A 172 -2.36 -0.54 24.05
CA ALA A 172 -1.24 -1.01 23.24
C ALA A 172 -0.22 0.11 22.96
N VAL A 173 -0.69 1.32 22.63
CA VAL A 173 0.15 2.50 22.40
C VAL A 173 0.88 2.90 23.68
N GLU A 174 0.16 3.02 24.80
CA GLU A 174 0.72 3.41 26.10
C GLU A 174 1.80 2.43 26.59
N ARG A 175 1.62 1.11 26.38
CA ARG A 175 2.64 0.10 26.74
C ARG A 175 3.91 0.19 25.89
N SER A 176 3.81 0.65 24.64
CA SER A 176 4.97 0.85 23.75
C SER A 176 5.74 2.11 24.12
N ASP A 177 5.05 3.23 24.37
CA ASP A 177 5.68 4.49 24.78
C ASP A 177 6.46 4.33 26.10
N GLY A 178 5.91 3.56 27.04
CA GLY A 178 6.59 3.22 28.30
C GLY A 178 7.87 2.39 28.11
N GLN A 179 8.01 1.66 27.00
CA GLN A 179 9.24 0.95 26.63
C GLN A 179 10.22 1.85 25.89
N ALA A 180 9.74 2.72 24.99
CA ALA A 180 10.56 3.68 24.25
C ALA A 180 11.23 4.73 25.16
N GLY A 181 10.55 5.16 26.23
CA GLY A 181 11.10 6.04 27.27
C GLY A 181 12.30 5.46 28.04
N ARG A 182 12.65 4.19 27.81
CA ARG A 182 13.85 3.54 28.37
C ARG A 182 15.01 3.40 27.37
N GLY A 183 14.92 3.90 26.13
CA GLY A 183 16.03 3.69 25.17
C GLY A 183 16.04 4.34 23.78
N GLY A 184 15.28 5.41 23.47
CA GLY A 184 15.23 5.94 22.09
C GLY A 184 15.77 7.37 21.87
N ALA A 185 16.80 7.52 21.03
CA ALA A 185 17.23 8.81 20.45
C ALA A 185 16.28 9.27 19.31
N PRO A 186 16.26 10.57 18.94
CA PRO A 186 15.26 11.12 18.02
C PRO A 186 15.42 10.62 16.57
N VAL A 187 14.30 10.38 15.89
CA VAL A 187 14.21 10.06 14.46
C VAL A 187 14.40 11.33 13.62
N PRO A 188 15.24 11.34 12.57
CA PRO A 188 15.36 12.50 11.69
C PRO A 188 14.16 12.57 10.73
N VAL A 189 13.44 13.70 10.77
CA VAL A 189 12.42 14.04 9.77
C VAL A 189 13.15 14.54 8.51
N GLY A 190 13.21 13.71 7.47
CA GLY A 190 13.75 14.10 6.17
C GLY A 190 12.82 15.10 5.48
N GLY A 191 13.21 16.38 5.46
CA GLY A 191 12.56 17.39 4.65
C GLY A 191 12.73 17.08 3.16
N GLY A 192 11.65 16.67 2.50
CA GLY A 192 11.60 16.53 1.05
C GLY A 192 11.79 17.90 0.39
N GLY A 193 13.00 18.15 -0.12
CA GLY A 193 13.28 19.31 -0.96
C GLY A 193 12.48 19.22 -2.26
N LEU A 194 11.76 20.29 -2.57
CA LEU A 194 11.15 20.51 -3.89
C LEU A 194 12.23 20.40 -4.97
N PRO A 195 11.98 19.69 -6.10
CA PRO A 195 12.93 19.69 -7.20
C PRO A 195 12.98 21.07 -7.86
N GLN A 196 14.12 21.76 -7.72
CA GLN A 196 14.41 22.94 -8.53
C GLN A 196 14.55 22.53 -10.00
N ALA A 197 13.78 23.20 -10.87
CA ALA A 197 13.86 23.04 -12.31
C ALA A 197 15.21 23.59 -12.82
N ALA A 198 16.16 22.69 -13.11
CA ALA A 198 17.36 23.04 -13.85
C ALA A 198 17.03 23.12 -15.34
N GLY A 199 17.10 24.34 -15.89
CA GLY A 199 16.88 24.62 -17.31
C GLY A 199 17.83 23.83 -18.22
N ARG A 200 17.27 23.17 -19.23
CA ARG A 200 18.04 22.56 -20.32
C ARG A 200 18.37 23.62 -21.37
N ALA A 201 19.65 23.93 -21.52
CA ALA A 201 20.17 24.56 -22.73
C ALA A 201 20.26 23.51 -23.85
N ALA A 202 19.70 23.85 -25.02
CA ALA A 202 19.76 23.03 -26.23
C ALA A 202 21.12 23.16 -26.94
N PRO A 203 21.68 22.07 -27.51
CA PRO A 203 22.69 22.17 -28.54
C PRO A 203 22.09 22.01 -29.94
N ARG A 204 22.66 22.80 -30.85
CA ARG A 204 22.29 23.02 -32.25
C ARG A 204 22.62 21.82 -33.15
N HIS A 205 21.82 21.63 -34.19
CA HIS A 205 22.09 20.76 -35.34
C HIS A 205 23.34 21.18 -36.13
N PRO A 206 23.94 20.24 -36.88
CA PRO A 206 24.07 20.48 -38.32
C PRO A 206 23.76 19.26 -39.21
N GLY A 207 23.18 19.52 -40.38
CA GLY A 207 23.70 19.03 -41.67
C GLY A 207 23.45 17.59 -42.14
N ARG A 208 22.25 17.34 -42.70
CA ARG A 208 21.90 16.60 -43.94
C ARG A 208 22.95 15.71 -44.67
N ALA A 209 22.56 14.47 -45.02
CA ALA A 209 22.82 13.81 -46.32
C ALA A 209 21.86 12.61 -46.57
N GLN A 210 21.56 12.32 -47.84
CA GLN A 210 20.49 11.46 -48.37
C GLN A 210 20.92 10.00 -48.68
N ARG A 211 19.99 9.03 -48.49
CA ARG A 211 19.53 7.81 -49.28
C ARG A 211 20.48 7.07 -50.29
N PRO A 212 20.15 5.87 -50.87
CA PRO A 212 18.96 4.96 -50.78
C PRO A 212 19.22 3.40 -50.79
N GLY A 213 18.13 2.59 -50.73
CA GLY A 213 17.98 1.21 -51.30
C GLY A 213 18.19 0.04 -50.31
N ALA A 214 17.51 -1.12 -50.32
CA ALA A 214 16.55 -1.77 -51.22
C ALA A 214 15.83 -2.97 -50.51
N ALA A 215 14.72 -3.44 -51.11
CA ALA A 215 14.12 -4.80 -51.22
C ALA A 215 14.74 -6.02 -50.47
N ALA A 216 14.09 -7.15 -50.16
CA ALA A 216 12.72 -7.69 -50.26
C ALA A 216 12.68 -9.12 -49.62
N ALA A 217 11.45 -9.61 -49.38
CA ALA A 217 10.95 -11.00 -49.58
C ALA A 217 11.35 -12.20 -48.69
N GLY A 218 10.28 -12.91 -48.27
CA GLY A 218 10.13 -14.38 -48.30
C GLY A 218 10.69 -15.16 -47.10
N ALA A 219 10.17 -16.30 -46.65
CA ALA A 219 9.00 -17.12 -46.93
C ALA A 219 9.03 -18.28 -45.89
N ARG A 220 7.85 -18.84 -45.54
CA ARG A 220 7.54 -20.30 -45.39
C ARG A 220 8.43 -21.18 -44.47
N ASP A 221 8.00 -22.23 -43.78
CA ASP A 221 6.77 -23.02 -43.60
C ASP A 221 7.19 -24.26 -42.75
N VAL A 222 6.21 -25.08 -42.37
CA VAL A 222 6.25 -26.54 -42.10
C VAL A 222 6.52 -27.10 -40.69
N GLY A 223 5.49 -27.83 -40.22
CA GLY A 223 5.61 -29.18 -39.63
C GLY A 223 5.57 -29.25 -38.10
N GLY A 224 4.68 -29.98 -37.43
CA GLY A 224 3.95 -31.20 -37.79
C GLY A 224 4.39 -32.32 -36.84
N GLY A 225 3.43 -32.97 -36.15
CA GLY A 225 3.68 -34.24 -35.44
C GLY A 225 3.02 -34.33 -34.06
N GLY A 226 1.92 -35.08 -33.98
CA GLY A 226 1.32 -35.52 -32.72
C GLY A 226 1.84 -36.88 -32.25
N ALA A 227 1.59 -37.24 -30.99
CA ALA A 227 1.42 -38.61 -30.51
C ALA A 227 0.89 -38.62 -29.05
N ALA A 228 0.14 -39.68 -28.73
CA ALA A 228 -0.72 -39.83 -27.56
C ALA A 228 -0.06 -40.49 -26.33
N VAL A 229 -0.56 -40.10 -25.14
CA VAL A 229 -0.91 -40.81 -23.88
C VAL A 229 -0.12 -42.09 -23.47
N PRO A 230 0.21 -42.23 -22.17
CA PRO A 230 -0.51 -43.24 -21.39
C PRO A 230 -0.96 -42.80 -19.99
N ARG A 231 -2.09 -43.37 -19.55
CA ARG A 231 -2.69 -43.27 -18.21
C ARG A 231 -1.85 -44.00 -17.16
N ARG A 232 -1.76 -43.45 -15.94
CA ARG A 232 -1.45 -44.22 -14.72
C ARG A 232 -2.47 -43.93 -13.62
N ARG A 233 -3.02 -45.01 -13.05
CA ARG A 233 -3.79 -45.07 -11.80
C ARG A 233 -2.81 -44.96 -10.62
N GLY A 234 -3.21 -44.26 -9.56
CA GLY A 234 -2.56 -44.29 -8.24
C GLY A 234 -3.46 -43.64 -7.20
N GLY A 235 -3.84 -44.40 -6.18
CA GLY A 235 -4.85 -44.03 -5.18
C GLY A 235 -4.43 -42.90 -4.24
N GLN A 236 -5.42 -42.17 -3.72
CA GLN A 236 -5.22 -41.17 -2.67
C GLN A 236 -5.71 -41.72 -1.34
N ALA A 237 -4.77 -41.87 -0.40
CA ALA A 237 -5.04 -41.98 1.02
C ALA A 237 -5.51 -40.62 1.56
N ARG A 238 -6.60 -40.63 2.31
CA ARG A 238 -7.25 -39.45 2.90
C ARG A 238 -6.50 -39.05 4.18
N ALA A 239 -5.54 -38.15 4.07
CA ALA A 239 -4.93 -37.49 5.22
C ALA A 239 -5.71 -36.20 5.53
N THR A 240 -6.33 -36.15 6.70
CA THR A 240 -6.94 -34.94 7.27
C THR A 240 -5.83 -33.92 7.59
N ARG A 241 -5.50 -33.07 6.62
CA ARG A 241 -4.64 -31.91 6.85
C ARG A 241 -5.40 -30.92 7.73
N ARG A 242 -4.92 -30.71 8.96
CA ARG A 242 -5.21 -29.48 9.71
C ARG A 242 -4.61 -28.32 8.91
N ASP A 243 -5.43 -27.31 8.61
CA ASP A 243 -4.96 -26.10 7.93
C ASP A 243 -3.86 -25.43 8.77
N PRO A 244 -2.71 -25.06 8.18
CA PRO A 244 -1.72 -24.25 8.86
C PRO A 244 -2.31 -22.87 9.21
N PRO A 245 -1.76 -22.18 10.21
CA PRO A 245 -2.21 -20.84 10.56
C PRO A 245 -2.13 -19.92 9.34
N GLN A 246 -3.30 -19.49 8.85
CA GLN A 246 -3.44 -18.55 7.75
C GLN A 246 -3.07 -17.16 8.25
N HIS A 247 -1.77 -16.86 8.31
CA HIS A 247 -1.32 -15.47 8.28
C HIS A 247 -1.64 -14.90 6.90
N PRO A 248 -2.10 -13.63 6.81
CA PRO A 248 -2.22 -12.97 5.52
C PRO A 248 -0.86 -13.02 4.81
N LEU A 249 -0.89 -13.16 3.50
CA LEU A 249 0.31 -13.07 2.68
C LEU A 249 0.87 -11.65 2.85
N LEU A 250 2.01 -11.56 3.54
CA LEU A 250 2.79 -10.35 3.72
C LEU A 250 3.72 -10.17 2.52
#